data_AF-A0A354RB82-F1
#
_entry.id   AF-A0A354RB82-F1
#
_cell.length_a   1.000
_cell.length_b   1.000
_cell.length_c   1.000
_cell.angle_alpha   90.00
_cell.angle_beta   90.00
_cell.angle_gamma   90.00
#
_symmetry.space_group_name_H-M   'P 1'
#
loop_
_entity.id
_entity.type
_entity.pdbx_description
1 polymer ?
#
loop_
_entity_poly.entity_id
_entity_poly.type
_entity_poly.pdbx_seq_one_letter_code
_entity_poly.pdbx_strand_id
1 'polypeptide(L)'
;MIHDASSSLHLLGSSHQVADLAARERISLPPEAIDDFYLGLEGLPGLHECLILNTCNRTEIYGASGTNFAPESLHDYLSDFRKIEPEFLRRHSYLRSGEKVVKHLFEVASGIDSQMVGETEILGQVKKAYEDALKRKVSGKVLNQLFQKGFQAAKWARTNTGISKGQVNLGNVLCDLARRIFGRVSTCRLLVVGAGEVAE
;
A
#
# COMPACT_ATOMS: atom_id res chain seq x y z
N MET A 1 29.10 6.77 22.58
CA MET A 1 27.88 7.55 22.87
C MET A 1 27.24 7.91 21.54
N ILE A 2 26.27 7.11 21.11
CA ILE A 2 25.36 7.47 20.02
C ILE A 2 24.00 7.51 20.68
N HIS A 3 23.57 8.69 21.08
CA HIS A 3 22.16 8.93 21.38
C HIS A 3 21.44 8.89 20.03
N ASP A 4 21.05 7.69 19.59
CA ASP A 4 20.08 7.55 18.51
C ASP A 4 18.76 8.02 19.12
N ALA A 5 18.31 9.22 18.74
CA ALA A 5 16.99 9.69 19.09
C ALA A 5 16.01 8.61 18.61
N SER A 6 15.34 7.91 19.53
CA SER A 6 14.56 6.71 19.25
C SER A 6 13.37 7.07 18.37
N SER A 7 13.55 7.06 17.04
CA SER A 7 12.47 7.33 16.10
C SER A 7 11.47 6.18 16.14
N SER A 8 10.19 6.53 16.27
CA SER A 8 9.10 5.56 16.27
C SER A 8 8.51 5.44 14.87
N LEU A 9 8.22 4.21 14.46
CA LEU A 9 7.52 3.93 13.20
C LEU A 9 6.01 3.88 13.46
N HIS A 10 5.24 4.49 12.55
CA HIS A 10 3.79 4.49 12.56
C HIS A 10 3.24 4.20 11.16
N LEU A 11 2.06 3.62 11.12
CA LEU A 11 1.31 3.37 9.90
C LEU A 11 -0.17 3.53 10.18
N LEU A 12 -0.81 4.45 9.48
CA LEU A 12 -2.26 4.47 9.29
C LEU A 12 -2.57 3.88 7.92
N GLY A 13 -3.40 2.85 7.86
CA GLY A 13 -3.76 2.22 6.59
C GLY A 13 -5.22 1.83 6.50
N SER A 14 -5.76 1.86 5.29
CA SER A 14 -7.01 1.20 4.91
C SER A 14 -6.73 0.27 3.74
N SER A 15 -7.29 -0.93 3.74
CA SER A 15 -7.13 -1.90 2.66
C SER A 15 -8.41 -2.68 2.42
N HIS A 16 -8.44 -3.43 1.31
CA HIS A 16 -9.54 -4.34 0.95
C HIS A 16 -9.92 -5.37 2.03
N GLN A 17 -9.04 -5.62 3.03
CA GLN A 17 -9.33 -6.52 4.15
C GLN A 17 -10.24 -5.90 5.22
N VAL A 18 -10.23 -4.57 5.35
CA VAL A 18 -10.94 -3.84 6.41
C VAL A 18 -11.98 -2.85 5.87
N ALA A 19 -11.97 -2.60 4.56
CA ALA A 19 -12.82 -1.63 3.90
C ALA A 19 -13.35 -2.18 2.57
N ASP A 20 -14.67 -2.07 2.37
CA ASP A 20 -15.29 -2.37 1.09
C ASP A 20 -14.87 -1.34 0.01
N LEU A 21 -15.34 -1.52 -1.23
CA LEU A 21 -14.97 -0.63 -2.32
C LEU A 21 -15.39 0.82 -2.07
N ALA A 22 -16.63 1.05 -1.61
CA ALA A 22 -17.15 2.39 -1.37
C ALA A 22 -16.37 3.11 -0.27
N ALA A 23 -16.00 2.41 0.80
CA ALA A 23 -15.17 2.95 1.86
C ALA A 23 -13.75 3.27 1.38
N ARG A 24 -13.15 2.39 0.56
CA ARG A 24 -11.82 2.63 -0.03
C ARG A 24 -11.81 3.83 -0.96
N GLU A 25 -12.80 3.98 -1.84
CA GLU A 25 -12.90 5.15 -2.72
C GLU A 25 -13.02 6.45 -1.92
N ARG A 26 -13.76 6.42 -0.82
CA ARG A 26 -13.90 7.58 0.07
C ARG A 26 -12.57 7.94 0.75
N ILE A 27 -11.83 6.94 1.22
CA ILE A 27 -10.55 7.12 1.94
C ILE A 27 -9.39 7.46 0.98
N SER A 28 -9.42 6.93 -0.24
CA SER A 28 -8.38 7.11 -1.25
C SER A 28 -8.09 8.58 -1.52
N LEU A 29 -6.81 8.86 -1.76
CA LEU A 29 -6.34 10.19 -2.11
C LEU A 29 -6.45 10.39 -3.63
N PRO A 30 -7.15 11.44 -4.11
CA PRO A 30 -7.09 11.81 -5.51
C PRO A 30 -5.66 12.21 -5.89
N PRO A 31 -5.14 11.85 -7.08
CA PRO A 31 -3.78 12.19 -7.51
C PRO A 31 -3.45 13.68 -7.38
N GLU A 32 -4.39 14.55 -7.73
CA GLU A 32 -4.28 16.01 -7.66
C GLU A 32 -4.18 16.55 -6.22
N ALA A 33 -4.59 15.77 -5.22
CA ALA A 33 -4.55 16.17 -3.82
C ALA A 33 -3.31 15.63 -3.07
N ILE A 34 -2.48 14.81 -3.72
CA ILE A 34 -1.31 14.18 -3.07
C ILE A 34 -0.29 15.24 -2.64
N ASP A 35 -0.07 16.27 -3.45
CA ASP A 35 0.85 17.37 -3.11
C ASP A 35 0.43 18.08 -1.82
N ASP A 36 -0.82 18.54 -1.75
CA ASP A 36 -1.38 19.22 -0.58
C ASP A 36 -1.42 18.31 0.65
N PHE A 37 -1.64 17.00 0.45
CA PHE A 37 -1.61 16.03 1.54
C PHE A 37 -0.21 15.89 2.15
N TYR A 38 0.83 15.83 1.32
CA TYR A 38 2.21 15.82 1.82
C TYR A 38 2.55 17.12 2.57
N LEU A 39 2.14 18.28 2.04
CA LEU A 39 2.37 19.57 2.69
C LEU A 39 1.75 19.63 4.10
N GLY A 40 0.55 19.10 4.29
CA GLY A 40 -0.05 19.05 5.62
C GLY A 40 0.59 18.02 6.55
N LEU A 41 1.05 16.87 6.03
CA LEU A 41 1.82 15.90 6.82
C LEU A 41 3.12 16.50 7.35
N GLU A 42 3.85 17.27 6.54
CA GLU A 42 5.07 17.97 6.97
C GLU A 42 4.79 18.99 8.09
N GLY A 43 3.57 19.51 8.16
CA GLY A 43 3.12 20.41 9.22
C GLY A 43 2.79 19.73 10.55
N LEU A 44 2.71 18.39 10.61
CA LEU A 44 2.35 17.66 11.82
C LEU A 44 3.50 17.67 12.84
N PRO A 45 3.31 18.25 14.05
CA PRO A 45 4.37 18.32 15.04
C PRO A 45 4.88 16.94 15.45
N GLY A 46 6.19 16.72 15.28
CA GLY A 46 6.86 15.48 15.67
C GLY A 46 6.90 14.39 14.60
N LEU A 47 6.23 14.57 13.46
CA LEU A 47 6.44 13.73 12.28
C LEU A 47 7.71 14.20 11.55
N HIS A 48 8.65 13.30 11.31
CA HIS A 48 9.95 13.64 10.70
C HIS A 48 10.08 13.13 9.28
N GLU A 49 9.47 11.98 8.98
CA GLU A 49 9.48 11.37 7.67
C GLU A 49 8.09 10.83 7.37
N CYS A 50 7.65 10.91 6.11
CA CYS A 50 6.39 10.32 5.67
C CYS A 50 6.48 9.71 4.27
N LEU A 51 5.62 8.73 4.00
CA LEU A 51 5.48 8.09 2.69
C LEU A 51 4.06 7.56 2.53
N ILE A 52 3.44 7.86 1.40
CA ILE A 52 2.07 7.44 1.08
C ILE A 52 2.10 6.36 0.01
N LEU A 53 1.48 5.21 0.31
CA LEU A 53 1.13 4.19 -0.67
C LEU A 53 -0.37 4.28 -0.94
N ASN A 54 -0.73 4.84 -2.10
CA ASN A 54 -2.12 5.02 -2.51
C ASN A 54 -2.37 4.24 -3.81
N THR A 55 -3.26 3.26 -3.72
CA THR A 55 -3.59 2.30 -4.78
C THR A 55 -5.10 2.08 -4.79
N CYS A 56 -5.63 1.32 -5.74
CA CYS A 56 -7.05 0.94 -5.72
C CYS A 56 -7.42 0.08 -4.49
N ASN A 57 -6.49 -0.72 -3.96
CA ASN A 57 -6.76 -1.73 -2.94
C ASN A 57 -6.30 -1.33 -1.52
N ARG A 58 -5.52 -0.27 -1.41
CA ARG A 58 -5.03 0.26 -0.14
C ARG A 58 -4.61 1.72 -0.24
N THR A 59 -4.84 2.44 0.85
CA THR A 59 -4.28 3.78 1.13
C THR A 59 -3.58 3.70 2.47
N GLU A 60 -2.27 3.89 2.47
CA GLU A 60 -1.40 3.71 3.62
C GLU A 60 -0.46 4.90 3.78
N ILE A 61 -0.34 5.41 5.00
CA ILE A 61 0.53 6.52 5.37
C ILE A 61 1.54 5.99 6.38
N TYR A 62 2.78 5.85 5.92
CA TYR A 62 3.93 5.47 6.75
C TYR A 62 4.56 6.73 7.33
N GLY A 63 4.86 6.71 8.63
CA GLY A 63 5.50 7.81 9.34
C GLY A 63 6.69 7.34 10.17
N ALA A 64 7.75 8.14 10.18
CA ALA A 64 8.78 8.07 11.23
C ALA A 64 8.75 9.37 12.03
N SER A 65 8.74 9.25 13.35
CA SER A 65 8.47 10.37 14.25
C SER A 65 9.36 10.34 15.49
N GLY A 66 9.39 11.45 16.23
CA GLY A 66 9.98 11.51 17.57
C GLY A 66 9.10 10.81 18.62
N THR A 67 9.62 10.66 19.83
CA THR A 67 8.94 9.93 20.94
C THR A 67 7.60 10.52 21.37
N ASN A 68 7.33 11.78 21.04
CA ASN A 68 6.13 12.51 21.50
C ASN A 68 5.02 12.58 20.43
N PHE A 69 5.20 11.91 19.29
CA PHE A 69 4.18 11.90 18.24
C PHE A 69 3.05 10.96 18.61
N ALA A 70 1.82 11.46 18.57
CA ALA A 70 0.62 10.65 18.73
C ALA A 70 0.28 9.98 17.39
N PRO A 71 0.26 8.64 17.30
CA PRO A 71 -0.12 7.94 16.07
C PRO A 71 -1.50 8.37 15.53
N GLU A 72 -2.41 8.74 16.43
CA GLU A 72 -3.75 9.26 16.15
C GLU A 72 -3.73 10.57 15.34
N SER A 73 -2.65 11.36 15.39
CA SER A 73 -2.53 12.57 14.58
C SER A 73 -2.56 12.31 13.07
N LEU A 74 -2.14 11.12 12.61
CA LEU A 74 -2.31 10.72 11.21
C LEU A 74 -3.79 10.46 10.86
N HIS A 75 -4.54 9.92 11.82
CA HIS A 75 -5.96 9.62 11.67
C HIS A 75 -6.77 10.91 11.62
N ASP A 76 -6.55 11.80 12.58
CA ASP A 76 -7.20 13.12 12.63
C ASP A 76 -6.91 13.90 11.34
N TYR A 77 -5.64 13.94 10.92
CA TYR A 77 -5.25 14.63 9.70
C TYR A 77 -5.93 14.07 8.44
N LEU A 78 -5.97 12.75 8.27
CA LEU A 78 -6.65 12.13 7.13
C LEU A 78 -8.16 12.39 7.17
N SER A 79 -8.76 12.33 8.36
CA SER A 79 -10.18 12.61 8.59
C SER A 79 -10.53 14.03 8.16
N ASP A 80 -9.74 15.01 8.59
CA ASP A 80 -9.93 16.43 8.28
C ASP A 80 -9.71 16.72 6.79
N PHE A 81 -8.60 16.23 6.23
CA PHE A 81 -8.24 16.48 4.84
C PHE A 81 -9.28 15.91 3.86
N ARG A 82 -9.77 14.69 4.13
CA ARG A 82 -10.78 14.02 3.29
C ARG A 82 -12.22 14.35 3.67
N LYS A 83 -12.43 15.13 4.76
CA LYS A 83 -13.75 15.42 5.32
C LYS A 83 -14.55 14.14 5.61
N ILE A 84 -13.85 13.18 6.19
CA ILE A 84 -14.39 11.89 6.62
C ILE A 84 -14.74 12.00 8.09
N GLU A 85 -15.79 11.31 8.53
CA GLU A 85 -16.11 11.21 9.95
C GLU A 85 -15.05 10.36 10.67
N PRO A 86 -14.51 10.80 11.82
CA PRO A 86 -13.49 10.04 12.55
C PRO A 86 -13.89 8.59 12.87
N GLU A 87 -15.15 8.37 13.28
CA GLU A 87 -15.68 7.03 13.57
C GLU A 87 -15.84 6.17 12.31
N PHE A 88 -16.14 6.77 11.15
CA PHE A 88 -16.09 6.04 9.88
C PHE A 88 -14.67 5.61 9.56
N LEU A 89 -13.70 6.52 9.64
CA LEU A 89 -12.31 6.20 9.32
C LEU A 89 -11.78 5.13 10.28
N ARG A 90 -12.08 5.22 11.57
CA ARG A 90 -11.64 4.25 12.59
C ARG A 90 -12.15 2.84 12.35
N ARG A 91 -13.37 2.69 11.82
CA ARG A 91 -13.97 1.38 11.47
C ARG A 91 -13.35 0.74 10.23
N HIS A 92 -12.82 1.55 9.32
CA HIS A 92 -12.35 1.10 8.00
C HIS A 92 -10.83 1.28 7.82
N SER A 93 -10.09 1.51 8.91
CA SER A 93 -8.64 1.67 8.90
C SER A 93 -8.02 0.92 10.08
N TYR A 94 -6.70 0.76 10.03
CA TYR A 94 -5.88 0.19 11.07
C TYR A 94 -4.71 1.11 11.36
N LEU A 95 -4.29 1.12 12.63
CA LEU A 95 -3.12 1.83 13.11
C LEU A 95 -2.09 0.81 13.61
N ARG A 96 -0.84 0.94 13.15
CA ARG A 96 0.27 0.07 13.56
C ARG A 96 1.46 0.93 13.99
N SER A 97 2.22 0.42 14.95
CA SER A 97 3.44 1.09 15.44
C SER A 97 4.59 0.09 15.59
N GLY A 98 5.82 0.58 15.48
CA GLY A 98 7.05 -0.18 15.69
C GLY A 98 7.18 -1.38 14.74
N GLU A 99 7.52 -2.55 15.29
CA GLU A 99 7.75 -3.78 14.53
C GLU A 99 6.54 -4.22 13.69
N LYS A 100 5.32 -3.87 14.10
CA LYS A 100 4.10 -4.18 13.33
C LYS A 100 4.07 -3.45 11.98
N VAL A 101 4.69 -2.28 11.88
CA VAL A 101 4.84 -1.53 10.62
C VAL A 101 5.82 -2.25 9.70
N VAL A 102 6.95 -2.71 10.25
CA VAL A 102 7.98 -3.45 9.51
C VAL A 102 7.39 -4.73 8.92
N LYS A 103 6.73 -5.53 9.77
CA LYS A 103 6.08 -6.77 9.35
C LYS A 103 5.04 -6.51 8.25
N HIS A 104 4.17 -5.53 8.45
CA HIS A 104 3.12 -5.17 7.49
C HIS A 104 3.71 -4.79 6.12
N LEU A 105 4.71 -3.91 6.09
CA LEU A 105 5.36 -3.53 4.84
C LEU A 105 5.97 -4.74 4.11
N PHE A 106 6.57 -5.67 4.85
CA PHE A 106 7.18 -6.85 4.24
C PHE A 106 6.12 -7.79 3.67
N GLU A 107 4.98 -7.95 4.33
CA GLU A 107 3.83 -8.71 3.85
C GLU A 107 3.25 -8.08 2.57
N VAL A 108 3.05 -6.75 2.56
CA VAL A 108 2.54 -6.00 1.40
C VAL A 108 3.52 -6.06 0.23
N ALA A 109 4.80 -5.73 0.45
CA ALA A 109 5.81 -5.73 -0.62
C ALA A 109 6.06 -7.12 -1.20
N SER A 110 5.92 -8.18 -0.39
CA SER A 110 6.02 -9.57 -0.84
C SER A 110 4.75 -10.06 -1.56
N GLY A 111 3.65 -9.30 -1.50
CA GLY A 111 2.35 -9.68 -2.09
C GLY A 111 1.60 -10.73 -1.28
N ILE A 112 1.93 -10.92 0.01
CA ILE A 112 1.18 -11.79 0.93
C ILE A 112 -0.14 -11.13 1.30
N ASP A 113 -0.10 -9.83 1.60
CA ASP A 113 -1.27 -9.00 1.80
C ASP A 113 -1.65 -8.33 0.46
N SER A 114 -2.05 -9.11 -0.52
CA SER A 114 -2.64 -8.63 -1.77
C SER A 114 -3.96 -9.36 -2.00
N GLN A 115 -4.93 -8.68 -2.64
CA GLN A 115 -6.21 -9.31 -2.99
C GLN A 115 -5.98 -10.58 -3.84
N MET A 116 -4.96 -10.55 -4.70
CA MET A 116 -4.38 -11.74 -5.33
C MET A 116 -3.00 -12.01 -4.73
N VAL A 117 -2.92 -13.04 -3.89
CA VAL A 117 -1.66 -13.42 -3.23
C VAL A 117 -0.60 -13.73 -4.29
N GLY A 118 0.59 -13.11 -4.16
CA GLY A 118 1.72 -13.32 -5.05
C GLY A 118 1.82 -12.37 -6.25
N GLU A 119 0.83 -11.49 -6.44
CA GLU A 119 0.81 -10.47 -7.50
C GLU A 119 2.09 -9.62 -7.48
N THR A 120 2.66 -9.35 -8.66
CA THR A 120 3.88 -8.56 -8.85
C THR A 120 3.63 -7.05 -8.87
N GLU A 121 2.39 -6.63 -9.14
CA GLU A 121 2.04 -5.22 -9.32
C GLU A 121 2.25 -4.41 -8.04
N ILE A 122 1.86 -4.95 -6.88
CA ILE A 122 2.00 -4.25 -5.60
C ILE A 122 3.44 -3.85 -5.30
N LEU A 123 4.44 -4.70 -5.60
CA LEU A 123 5.84 -4.36 -5.40
C LEU A 123 6.27 -3.17 -6.27
N GLY A 124 5.74 -3.10 -7.50
CA GLY A 124 5.94 -1.95 -8.38
C GLY A 124 5.31 -0.68 -7.82
N GLN A 125 4.08 -0.77 -7.29
CA GLN A 125 3.38 0.36 -6.67
C GLN A 125 4.09 0.86 -5.40
N VAL A 126 4.59 -0.04 -4.54
CA VAL A 126 5.39 0.32 -3.36
C VAL A 126 6.69 1.01 -3.76
N LYS A 127 7.36 0.57 -4.84
CA LYS A 127 8.54 1.26 -5.37
C LYS A 127 8.23 2.65 -5.91
N LYS A 128 7.14 2.81 -6.66
CA LYS A 128 6.69 4.13 -7.15
C LYS A 128 6.42 5.09 -5.99
N ALA A 129 5.67 4.64 -4.97
CA ALA A 129 5.41 5.41 -3.76
C ALA A 129 6.69 5.84 -3.04
N TYR A 130 7.68 4.93 -2.95
CA TYR A 130 8.99 5.22 -2.41
C TYR A 130 9.78 6.25 -3.23
N GLU A 131 9.84 6.10 -4.54
CA GLU A 131 10.51 7.05 -5.44
C GLU A 131 9.87 8.44 -5.39
N ASP A 132 8.55 8.50 -5.25
CA ASP A 132 7.82 9.78 -5.13
C ASP A 132 8.12 10.47 -3.79
N ALA A 133 8.15 9.73 -2.68
CA ALA A 133 8.57 10.26 -1.39
C ALA A 133 10.04 10.73 -1.38
N LEU A 134 10.93 10.06 -2.12
CA LEU A 134 12.32 10.50 -2.31
C LEU A 134 12.40 11.81 -3.10
N LYS A 135 11.68 11.93 -4.22
CA LYS A 135 11.65 13.14 -5.05
C LYS A 135 11.17 14.36 -4.26
N ARG A 136 10.19 14.14 -3.40
CA ARG A 136 9.62 15.16 -2.50
C ARG A 136 10.51 15.50 -1.31
N LYS A 137 11.54 14.68 -1.03
CA LYS A 137 12.44 14.81 0.14
C LYS A 137 11.71 14.71 1.48
N VAL A 138 10.59 13.97 1.51
CA VAL A 138 9.78 13.73 2.71
C VAL A 138 10.08 12.41 3.40
N SER A 139 10.86 11.55 2.75
CA SER A 139 11.44 10.35 3.37
C SER A 139 12.87 10.63 3.82
N GLY A 140 13.26 10.08 4.97
CA GLY A 140 14.59 10.23 5.54
C GLY A 140 15.25 8.87 5.78
N LYS A 141 16.23 8.84 6.68
CA LYS A 141 17.05 7.64 6.94
C LYS A 141 16.20 6.44 7.36
N VAL A 142 15.18 6.67 8.20
CA VAL A 142 14.40 5.59 8.83
C VAL A 142 13.50 4.90 7.81
N LEU A 143 12.66 5.65 7.09
CA LEU A 143 11.79 5.11 6.06
C LEU A 143 12.59 4.60 4.87
N ASN A 144 13.70 5.25 4.49
CA ASN A 144 14.57 4.74 3.42
C ASN A 144 15.11 3.34 3.75
N GLN A 145 15.62 3.15 4.97
CA GLN A 145 16.13 1.85 5.40
C GLN A 145 15.00 0.81 5.44
N LEU A 146 13.84 1.17 5.98
CA LEU A 146 12.67 0.29 6.06
C LEU A 146 12.21 -0.20 4.68
N PHE A 147 12.01 0.70 3.72
CA PHE A 147 11.53 0.36 2.38
C PHE A 147 12.57 -0.45 1.59
N GLN A 148 13.84 -0.08 1.67
CA GLN A 148 14.92 -0.87 1.04
C GLN A 148 15.00 -2.30 1.60
N LYS A 149 14.83 -2.47 2.91
CA LYS A 149 14.74 -3.79 3.53
C LYS A 149 13.48 -4.55 3.12
N GLY A 150 12.36 -3.86 2.98
CA GLY A 150 11.13 -4.42 2.41
C GLY A 150 11.33 -4.95 0.99
N PHE A 151 12.04 -4.22 0.13
CA PHE A 151 12.36 -4.69 -1.23
C PHE A 151 13.27 -5.92 -1.22
N GLN A 152 14.26 -5.97 -0.32
CA GLN A 152 15.13 -7.13 -0.15
C GLN A 152 14.33 -8.36 0.32
N ALA A 153 13.44 -8.18 1.29
CA ALA A 153 12.57 -9.23 1.80
C ALA A 153 11.62 -9.75 0.71
N ALA A 154 10.99 -8.85 -0.05
CA ALA A 154 10.13 -9.21 -1.17
C ALA A 154 10.89 -9.99 -2.25
N LYS A 155 12.10 -9.54 -2.61
CA LYS A 155 12.96 -10.27 -3.56
C LYS A 155 13.30 -11.67 -3.02
N TRP A 156 13.72 -11.76 -1.76
CA TRP A 156 14.06 -13.02 -1.12
C TRP A 156 12.85 -13.98 -1.10
N ALA A 157 11.66 -13.50 -0.73
CA ALA A 157 10.43 -14.30 -0.69
C ALA A 157 10.09 -14.84 -2.08
N ARG A 158 10.17 -14.02 -3.13
CA ARG A 158 9.90 -14.46 -4.51
C ARG A 158 10.91 -15.48 -5.03
N THR A 159 12.18 -15.35 -4.66
CA THR A 159 13.24 -16.28 -5.09
C THR A 159 13.19 -17.61 -4.32
N ASN A 160 12.95 -17.57 -3.01
CA ASN A 160 13.11 -18.72 -2.12
C ASN A 160 11.79 -19.41 -1.78
N THR A 161 10.65 -18.82 -2.14
CA THR A 161 9.33 -19.40 -1.89
C THR A 161 8.55 -19.60 -3.18
N GLY A 162 7.50 -20.41 -3.11
CA GLY A 162 6.54 -20.57 -4.21
C GLY A 162 5.57 -19.40 -4.36
N ILE A 163 5.74 -18.27 -3.66
CA ILE A 163 4.74 -17.18 -3.66
C ILE A 163 4.52 -16.57 -5.06
N SER A 164 5.51 -16.68 -5.96
CA SER A 164 5.36 -16.30 -7.37
C SER A 164 5.09 -17.48 -8.30
N LYS A 165 5.14 -18.73 -7.78
CA LYS A 165 4.80 -19.93 -8.57
C LYS A 165 3.30 -19.97 -8.75
N GLY A 166 2.87 -19.88 -10.00
CA GLY A 166 1.47 -19.75 -10.35
C GLY A 166 1.00 -18.31 -10.38
N GLN A 167 1.83 -17.37 -10.87
CA GLN A 167 1.40 -16.03 -11.30
C GLN A 167 -0.02 -16.13 -11.83
N VAL A 168 -0.95 -15.68 -11.01
CA VAL A 168 -2.37 -15.69 -11.26
C VAL A 168 -2.58 -14.52 -12.22
N ASN A 169 -2.05 -14.63 -13.44
CA ASN A 169 -2.40 -13.74 -14.52
C ASN A 169 -3.92 -13.81 -14.60
N LEU A 170 -4.61 -12.67 -14.46
CA LEU A 170 -6.06 -12.63 -14.56
C LEU A 170 -6.51 -13.33 -15.85
N GLY A 171 -5.74 -13.21 -16.94
CA GLY A 171 -5.94 -13.96 -18.18
C GLY A 171 -5.90 -15.48 -18.00
N ASN A 172 -4.98 -16.03 -17.19
CA ASN A 172 -4.93 -17.47 -16.89
C ASN A 172 -6.14 -17.92 -16.07
N VAL A 173 -6.56 -17.13 -15.07
CA VAL A 173 -7.76 -17.44 -14.28
C VAL A 173 -9.01 -17.37 -15.14
N LEU A 174 -9.12 -16.34 -15.97
CA LEU A 174 -10.22 -16.19 -16.93
C LEU A 174 -10.23 -17.35 -17.93
N CYS A 175 -9.06 -17.78 -18.44
CA CYS A 175 -8.96 -18.94 -19.32
C CYS A 175 -9.40 -20.24 -18.61
N ASP A 176 -8.96 -20.46 -17.38
CA ASP A 176 -9.33 -21.65 -16.61
C ASP A 176 -10.82 -21.64 -16.23
N LEU A 177 -11.37 -20.48 -15.89
CA LEU A 177 -12.79 -20.31 -15.64
C LEU A 177 -13.61 -20.53 -16.92
N ALA A 178 -13.17 -19.96 -18.05
CA ALA A 178 -13.81 -20.16 -19.35
C ALA A 178 -13.77 -21.63 -19.77
N ARG A 179 -12.66 -22.35 -19.55
CA ARG A 179 -12.57 -23.81 -19.79
C ARG A 179 -13.52 -24.60 -18.92
N ARG A 180 -13.68 -24.23 -17.64
CA ARG A 180 -14.62 -24.91 -16.73
C ARG A 180 -16.08 -24.72 -17.14
N ILE A 181 -16.45 -23.52 -17.59
CA ILE A 181 -17.83 -23.18 -17.96
C ILE A 181 -18.17 -23.67 -19.37
N PHE A 182 -17.27 -23.47 -20.34
CA PHE A 182 -17.54 -23.68 -21.78
C PHE A 182 -16.76 -24.84 -22.39
N GLY A 183 -15.87 -25.50 -21.65
CA GLY A 183 -15.05 -26.60 -22.15
C GLY A 183 -13.95 -26.14 -23.11
N ARG A 184 -14.06 -26.49 -24.40
CA ARG A 184 -13.06 -26.09 -25.41
C ARG A 184 -13.28 -24.63 -25.83
N VAL A 185 -12.48 -23.73 -25.24
CA VAL A 185 -12.49 -22.29 -25.57
C VAL A 185 -12.11 -22.00 -27.03
N SER A 186 -11.42 -22.92 -27.71
CA SER A 186 -11.03 -22.79 -29.13
C SER A 186 -12.21 -22.67 -30.10
N THR A 187 -13.42 -23.04 -29.67
CA THR A 187 -14.65 -22.90 -30.48
C THR A 187 -15.52 -21.72 -30.05
N CYS A 188 -15.11 -20.96 -29.03
CA CYS A 188 -15.85 -19.82 -28.52
C CYS A 188 -15.45 -18.54 -29.26
N ARG A 189 -16.43 -17.64 -29.46
CA ARG A 189 -16.15 -16.26 -29.89
C ARG A 189 -15.87 -15.42 -28.64
N LEU A 190 -14.71 -14.79 -28.57
CA LEU A 190 -14.32 -13.90 -27.47
C LEU A 190 -14.56 -12.45 -27.86
N LEU A 191 -15.13 -11.68 -26.94
CA LEU A 191 -15.24 -10.22 -27.02
C LEU A 191 -14.51 -9.65 -25.82
N VAL A 192 -13.50 -8.82 -26.06
CA VAL A 192 -12.78 -8.07 -25.04
C VAL A 192 -13.23 -6.62 -25.14
N VAL A 193 -13.66 -6.04 -24.01
CA VAL A 193 -14.09 -4.63 -23.95
C VAL A 193 -13.07 -3.89 -23.08
N GLY A 194 -12.28 -3.03 -23.72
CA GLY A 194 -11.15 -2.31 -23.11
C GLY A 194 -9.78 -2.87 -23.56
N ALA A 195 -8.77 -1.99 -23.63
CA ALA A 195 -7.42 -2.31 -24.11
C ALA A 195 -6.33 -1.85 -23.10
N GLY A 196 -6.60 -2.03 -21.80
CA GLY A 196 -5.61 -1.76 -20.75
C GLY A 196 -4.61 -2.91 -20.60
N GLU A 197 -3.59 -2.75 -19.73
CA GLU A 197 -2.52 -3.76 -19.49
C GLU A 197 -3.03 -5.16 -19.11
N VAL A 198 -4.28 -5.27 -18.63
CA VAL A 198 -4.91 -6.54 -18.24
C VAL A 198 -5.56 -7.27 -19.43
N ALA A 199 -5.83 -6.56 -20.52
CA ALA A 199 -6.45 -7.11 -21.73
C ALA A 199 -5.43 -7.71 -22.73
N GLU A 200 -4.16 -7.32 -22.63
CA GLU A 200 -3.04 -7.81 -23.44
C GLU A 200 -2.40 -9.07 -22.83
#